data_AF-A0A2I1GIN3-F1
#
_entry.id   AF-A0A2I1GIN3-F1
#
_cell.length_a   1.000
_cell.length_b   1.000
_cell.length_c   1.000
_cell.angle_alpha   90.00
_cell.angle_beta   90.00
_cell.angle_gamma   90.00
#
_symmetry.space_group_name_H-M   'P 1'
#
loop_
_entity.id
_entity.type
_entity.pdbx_description
1 polymer ?
#
loop_
_entity_poly.entity_id
_entity_poly.type
_entity_poly.pdbx_seq_one_letter_code
_entity_poly.pdbx_strand_id
1 'polypeptide(L)'
;MESFITRSLSSADKIKFHMHLLQVTISCGFSLSWINNPEVIELFKFLNLQIKLPDRKTLSNEILDEAVKEFDIKMLEKLVIDRVGITLFFDGWTNVCEQELMGTV
;
A
#
# COMPACT_ATOMS: atom_id res chain seq x y z
N MET A 1 32.07 -7.18 -16.97
CA MET A 1 30.72 -7.34 -16.40
C MET A 1 30.84 -6.90 -14.96
N GLU A 2 30.42 -5.67 -14.65
CA GLU A 2 30.54 -5.14 -13.30
C GLU A 2 29.70 -5.99 -12.36
N SER A 3 30.35 -6.71 -11.46
CA SER A 3 29.67 -7.47 -10.41
C SER A 3 29.17 -6.50 -9.36
N PHE A 4 28.03 -5.84 -9.62
CA PHE A 4 27.29 -5.19 -8.56
C PHE A 4 26.92 -6.28 -7.56
N ILE A 5 27.60 -6.29 -6.41
CA ILE A 5 27.25 -7.17 -5.30
C ILE A 5 25.89 -6.68 -4.80
N THR A 6 24.83 -7.25 -5.34
CA THR A 6 23.46 -6.93 -4.94
C THR A 6 23.19 -7.59 -3.60
N ARG A 7 22.93 -6.79 -2.56
CA ARG A 7 22.48 -7.31 -1.25
C ARG A 7 21.14 -8.01 -1.44
N SER A 8 21.07 -9.27 -1.00
CA SER A 8 19.79 -9.98 -0.88
C SER A 8 18.97 -9.41 0.28
N LEU A 9 17.66 -9.30 0.08
CA LEU A 9 16.76 -8.86 1.14
C LEU A 9 16.52 -10.02 2.12
N SER A 10 16.78 -9.77 3.40
CA SER A 10 16.32 -10.65 4.48
C SER A 10 14.78 -10.70 4.51
N SER A 11 14.20 -11.67 5.22
CA SER A 11 12.73 -11.75 5.34
C SER A 11 12.13 -10.47 5.94
N ALA A 12 12.79 -9.88 6.94
CA ALA A 12 12.37 -8.61 7.53
C ALA A 12 12.49 -7.43 6.56
N ASP A 13 13.56 -7.39 5.75
CA ASP A 13 13.75 -6.35 4.75
C ASP A 13 12.71 -6.45 3.63
N LYS A 14 12.26 -7.66 3.26
CA LYS A 14 11.20 -7.87 2.27
C LYS A 14 9.85 -7.31 2.75
N ILE A 15 9.49 -7.54 4.01
CA ILE A 15 8.26 -6.99 4.59
C ILE A 15 8.29 -5.46 4.53
N LYS A 16 9.40 -4.85 4.96
CA LYS A 16 9.58 -3.39 4.88
C LYS A 16 9.52 -2.87 3.44
N PHE A 17 10.14 -3.59 2.51
CA PHE A 17 10.11 -3.25 1.09
C PHE A 17 8.68 -3.24 0.53
N HIS A 18 7.88 -4.27 0.81
CA HIS A 18 6.48 -4.34 0.40
C HIS A 18 5.64 -3.19 1.00
N MET A 19 5.87 -2.87 2.27
CA MET A 19 5.21 -1.73 2.91
C MET A 19 5.56 -0.41 2.25
N HIS A 20 6.82 -0.19 1.86
CA HIS A 20 7.22 1.01 1.13
C HIS A 20 6.58 1.07 -0.27
N LEU A 21 6.45 -0.05 -0.97
CA LEU A 21 5.74 -0.10 -2.25
C LEU A 21 4.27 0.30 -2.09
N LEU A 22 3.59 -0.23 -1.05
CA LEU A 22 2.21 0.15 -0.75
C LEU A 22 2.09 1.66 -0.43
N GLN A 23 2.98 2.18 0.42
CA GLN A 23 3.01 3.60 0.79
C GLN A 23 3.22 4.52 -0.42
N VAL A 24 4.15 4.19 -1.32
CA VAL A 24 4.38 4.93 -2.57
C VAL A 24 3.15 4.85 -3.47
N THR A 25 2.52 3.68 -3.56
CA THR A 25 1.30 3.50 -4.36
C THR A 25 0.20 4.46 -3.90
N ILE A 26 -0.03 4.52 -2.59
CA ILE A 26 -1.07 5.37 -1.98
C ILE A 26 -0.69 6.85 -2.09
N SER A 27 0.54 7.22 -1.70
CA SER A 27 0.96 8.63 -1.62
C SER A 27 1.06 9.31 -2.97
N CYS A 28 1.42 8.57 -4.01
CA CYS A 28 1.46 9.07 -5.39
C CYS A 28 0.12 8.92 -6.13
N GLY A 29 -0.90 8.33 -5.50
CA GLY A 29 -2.19 8.07 -6.16
C GLY A 29 -2.09 7.11 -7.35
N PHE A 30 -1.13 6.20 -7.33
CA PHE A 30 -0.94 5.24 -8.41
C PHE A 30 -2.03 4.16 -8.37
N SER A 31 -2.56 3.81 -9.56
CA SER A 31 -3.34 2.59 -9.71
C SER A 31 -2.49 1.39 -9.30
N LEU A 32 -3.03 0.47 -8.50
CA LEU A 32 -2.35 -0.77 -8.08
C LEU A 32 -1.76 -1.59 -9.25
N SER A 33 -2.24 -1.40 -10.48
CA SER A 33 -1.67 -2.03 -11.68
C SER A 33 -0.28 -1.54 -12.07
N TRP A 34 0.20 -0.41 -11.51
CA TRP A 34 1.53 0.14 -11.82
C TRP A 34 2.65 -0.87 -11.51
N ILE A 35 2.48 -1.68 -10.46
CA ILE A 35 3.52 -2.64 -10.05
C ILE A 35 3.74 -3.79 -11.04
N ASN A 36 2.71 -4.08 -11.86
CA ASN A 36 2.77 -5.10 -12.90
C ASN A 36 3.21 -4.52 -14.25
N ASN A 37 3.46 -3.21 -14.35
CA ASN A 37 3.88 -2.57 -15.59
C ASN A 37 5.29 -3.07 -15.98
N PRO A 38 5.53 -3.47 -17.25
CA PRO A 38 6.82 -3.98 -17.68
C PRO A 38 7.99 -2.99 -17.50
N GLU A 39 7.78 -1.70 -17.77
CA GLU A 39 8.82 -0.67 -17.59
C GLU A 39 9.21 -0.51 -16.12
N VAL A 40 8.24 -0.61 -15.20
CA VAL A 40 8.49 -0.61 -13.76
C VAL A 40 9.29 -1.85 -13.35
N ILE A 41 8.92 -3.03 -13.84
CA ILE A 41 9.64 -4.28 -13.54
C ILE A 41 11.10 -4.19 -14.00
N GLU A 42 11.35 -3.69 -15.21
CA GLU A 42 12.71 -3.52 -15.73
C GLU A 42 13.51 -2.47 -14.94
N LEU A 43 12.88 -1.38 -14.50
CA LEU A 43 13.53 -0.41 -13.61
C LEU A 43 14.02 -1.06 -12.30
N PHE A 44 13.19 -1.87 -11.64
CA PHE A 44 13.59 -2.54 -10.41
C PHE A 44 14.66 -3.61 -10.64
N LYS A 45 14.62 -4.33 -11.77
CA LYS A 45 15.70 -5.27 -12.16
C LYS A 45 17.03 -4.55 -12.39
N PHE A 46 17.00 -3.38 -13.01
CA PHE A 46 18.19 -2.54 -13.20
C PHE A 46 18.79 -2.10 -11.85
N LEU A 47 17.94 -1.69 -10.91
CA LEU A 47 18.38 -1.27 -9.57
C LEU A 47 18.93 -2.45 -8.74
N ASN A 48 18.27 -3.61 -8.78
CA ASN A 48 18.72 -4.80 -8.08
C ASN A 48 18.06 -6.06 -8.66
N LEU A 49 18.85 -6.92 -9.33
CA LEU A 49 18.39 -8.17 -9.94
C LEU A 49 17.76 -9.17 -8.96
N GLN A 50 18.04 -9.06 -7.66
CA GLN A 50 17.52 -9.94 -6.61
C GLN A 50 16.18 -9.48 -6.04
N ILE A 51 15.73 -8.26 -6.35
CA ILE A 51 14.43 -7.77 -5.92
C ILE A 51 13.35 -8.41 -6.79
N LYS A 52 12.36 -9.01 -6.12
CA LYS A 52 11.12 -9.46 -6.74
C LYS A 52 10.01 -8.55 -6.27
N LEU A 53 9.32 -7.92 -7.22
CA LEU A 53 8.12 -7.15 -6.91
C LEU A 53 6.96 -8.11 -6.61
N PRO A 54 6.10 -7.78 -5.63
CA PRO A 54 4.81 -8.44 -5.50
C PRO A 54 3.94 -8.10 -6.72
N ASP A 55 3.00 -8.98 -7.06
CA ASP A 55 2.01 -8.65 -8.07
C ASP A 55 0.90 -7.75 -7.49
N ARG A 56 0.10 -7.18 -8.38
CA ARG A 56 -1.05 -6.34 -8.03
C ARG A 56 -2.00 -6.99 -7.01
N LYS A 57 -2.25 -8.30 -7.09
CA LYS A 57 -3.19 -9.00 -6.18
C LYS A 57 -2.57 -9.17 -4.80
N THR A 58 -1.29 -9.54 -4.73
CA THR A 58 -0.56 -9.60 -3.46
C THR A 58 -0.48 -8.22 -2.81
N LEU A 59 -0.26 -7.16 -3.60
CA LEU A 59 -0.27 -5.78 -3.11
C LEU A 59 -1.65 -5.36 -2.58
N SER A 60 -2.73 -5.69 -3.31
CA SER A 60 -4.09 -5.27 -2.96
C SER A 60 -4.75 -6.06 -1.85
N ASN A 61 -4.39 -7.33 -1.69
CA ASN A 61 -5.04 -8.22 -0.74
C ASN A 61 -4.12 -8.41 0.47
N GLU A 62 -3.04 -9.17 0.31
CA GLU A 62 -2.20 -9.58 1.44
C GLU A 62 -1.51 -8.39 2.13
N ILE A 63 -0.79 -7.56 1.36
CA ILE A 63 0.01 -6.48 1.91
C ILE A 63 -0.89 -5.35 2.44
N LEU A 64 -1.95 -5.01 1.70
CA LEU A 64 -2.91 -3.99 2.14
C LEU A 64 -3.70 -4.45 3.38
N ASP A 65 -4.16 -5.70 3.43
CA ASP A 65 -4.92 -6.20 4.59
C ASP A 65 -4.05 -6.21 5.86
N GLU A 66 -2.77 -6.58 5.75
CA GLU A 66 -1.85 -6.53 6.88
C GLU A 66 -1.60 -5.10 7.35
N ALA A 67 -1.40 -4.17 6.40
CA ALA A 67 -1.22 -2.76 6.70
C ALA A 67 -2.46 -2.13 7.39
N VAL A 68 -3.66 -2.48 6.93
CA VAL A 68 -4.92 -2.02 7.53
C VAL A 68 -5.09 -2.55 8.94
N LYS A 69 -4.81 -3.84 9.19
CA LYS A 69 -4.87 -4.40 10.55
C LYS A 69 -3.93 -3.70 11.52
N GLU A 70 -2.69 -3.42 11.11
CA GLU A 70 -1.75 -2.68 11.95
C GLU A 70 -2.22 -1.24 12.19
N PHE A 71 -2.80 -0.60 11.16
CA PHE A 71 -3.37 0.73 11.26
C PHE A 71 -4.58 0.79 12.21
N ASP A 72 -5.49 -0.17 12.12
CA ASP A 72 -6.69 -0.25 12.96
C ASP A 72 -6.32 -0.37 14.45
N ILE A 73 -5.32 -1.20 14.78
CA ILE A 73 -4.81 -1.32 16.15
C ILE A 73 -4.32 0.04 16.66
N LYS A 74 -3.47 0.73 15.88
CA LYS A 74 -2.96 2.06 16.24
C LYS A 74 -4.04 3.12 16.33
N MET A 75 -5.06 3.03 15.47
CA MET A 75 -6.22 3.91 15.50
C MET A 75 -6.99 3.70 16.81
N LEU A 76 -7.33 2.47 17.16
CA LEU A 76 -8.04 2.14 18.40
C LEU A 76 -7.28 2.62 19.64
N GLU A 77 -5.97 2.41 19.69
CA GLU A 77 -5.12 2.92 20.78
C GLU A 77 -5.24 4.45 20.93
N LYS A 78 -5.24 5.19 19.82
CA LYS A 78 -5.43 6.64 19.85
C LYS A 78 -6.83 7.05 20.29
N LEU A 79 -7.85 6.33 19.83
CA LEU A 79 -9.25 6.63 20.16
C LEU A 79 -9.55 6.42 21.65
N VAL A 80 -8.98 5.39 22.28
CA VAL A 80 -9.17 5.13 23.73
C VAL A 80 -8.63 6.27 24.60
N ILE A 81 -7.60 6.98 24.13
CA ILE A 81 -6.95 8.07 24.86
C ILE A 81 -7.65 9.42 24.64
N ASP A 82 -8.43 9.54 23.56
CA ASP A 82 -9.08 10.80 23.20
C ASP A 82 -10.20 11.16 24.18
N ARG A 83 -10.10 12.36 24.76
CA ARG A 83 -11.06 12.90 25.73
C ARG A 83 -12.11 13.81 25.08
N VAL A 84 -11.84 14.30 23.88
CA VAL A 84 -12.71 15.25 23.17
C VAL A 84 -13.86 14.50 22.48
N GLY A 85 -13.58 13.27 22.01
CA GLY A 85 -14.53 12.43 21.32
C GLY A 85 -14.42 12.56 19.79
N ILE A 86 -15.08 11.64 19.09
CA ILE A 86 -14.99 11.51 17.63
C ILE A 86 -16.18 12.24 16.98
N THR A 87 -15.92 13.01 15.93
CA THR A 87 -16.97 13.51 15.03
C THR A 87 -16.97 12.67 13.77
N LEU A 88 -18.14 12.19 13.35
CA LEU A 88 -18.34 11.46 12.09
C LEU A 88 -19.12 12.34 11.12
N PHE A 89 -18.61 12.47 9.90
CA PHE A 89 -19.28 13.12 8.79
C PHE A 89 -19.72 12.08 7.78
N PHE A 90 -20.97 12.17 7.35
CA PHE A 90 -21.52 11.35 6.28
C PHE A 90 -21.76 12.21 5.07
N ASP A 91 -21.28 11.76 3.91
CA ASP A 91 -21.54 12.38 2.63
C ASP A 91 -22.04 11.33 1.64
N GLY A 92 -22.94 11.72 0.75
CA GLY A 92 -23.64 10.82 -0.15
C GLY A 92 -23.67 11.39 -1.56
N TRP A 93 -23.31 10.58 -2.55
CA TRP A 93 -23.34 10.95 -3.96
C TRP A 93 -23.90 9.82 -4.82
N THR A 94 -24.71 10.18 -5.81
CA THR A 94 -25.13 9.25 -6.87
C THR A 94 -24.22 9.45 -8.07
N ASN A 95 -23.53 8.39 -8.51
CA ASN A 95 -22.62 8.49 -9.64
C ASN A 95 -23.36 8.46 -11.00
N VAL A 96 -22.62 8.67 -12.10
CA VAL A 96 -23.16 8.64 -13.48
C VAL A 96 -23.73 7.28 -13.91
N CYS A 97 -23.45 6.22 -13.14
CA CYS A 97 -24.00 4.89 -13.33
C CYS A 97 -25.21 4.62 -12.41
N GLU A 98 -25.79 5.67 -11.82
CA GLU A 98 -26.93 5.60 -10.90
C GLU A 98 -26.67 4.77 -9.63
N GLN A 99 -25.40 4.64 -9.23
CA GLN A 99 -25.03 3.96 -7.99
C GLN A 99 -24.94 4.98 -6.85
N GLU A 100 -25.63 4.68 -5.76
CA GLU A 100 -25.48 5.41 -4.51
C GLU A 100 -24.16 5.03 -3.83
N LEU A 101 -23.38 6.04 -3.51
CA LEU A 101 -22.11 5.91 -2.82
C LEU A 101 -22.17 6.77 -1.55
N MET A 102 -21.68 6.22 -0.45
CA MET A 102 -21.69 6.88 0.85
C MET A 102 -20.28 6.90 1.42
N GLY A 103 -19.78 8.11 1.68
CA GLY A 103 -18.54 8.36 2.39
C GLY A 103 -18.80 8.57 3.87
N THR A 104 -17.90 8.03 4.70
CA THR A 104 -17.82 8.33 6.13
C THR A 104 -16.41 8.88 6.38
N VAL A 105 -16.31 10.05 7.01
CA VAL A 105 -15.04 10.71 7.38
C VAL A 105 -15.02 11.00 8.86
#